data_AF-A0A660S039-F1
#
_entry.id   AF-A0A660S039-F1
#
_cell.length_a   1.000
_cell.length_b   1.000
_cell.length_c   1.000
_cell.angle_alpha   90.00
_cell.angle_beta   90.00
_cell.angle_gamma   90.00
#
_symmetry.space_group_name_H-M   'P 1'
#
loop_
_entity.id
_entity.type
_entity.pdbx_description
1 polymer ?
#
loop_
_entity_poly.entity_id
_entity_poly.type
_entity_poly.pdbx_seq_one_letter_code
_entity_poly.pdbx_strand_id
1 'polypeptide(L)' 'MQQKRSFDWDNLDTIRITGVKINYLYVCERKLWLFDRGISLEKESDKVLLGKILGEYAYPREKKKEIL' A
#
# COMPACT_ATOMS: atom_id res chain seq x y z
N MET A 1 33.43 -11.60 8.60
CA MET A 1 32.55 -10.77 7.75
C MET A 1 31.13 -10.84 8.29
N GLN A 2 30.79 -10.00 9.28
CA GLN A 2 29.42 -9.81 9.72
C GLN A 2 29.10 -8.34 9.45
N GLN A 3 28.46 -8.06 8.32
CA GLN A 3 27.95 -6.71 8.08
C GLN A 3 26.66 -6.59 8.88
N LYS A 4 26.81 -6.05 10.09
CA LYS A 4 25.71 -5.55 10.91
C LYS A 4 24.87 -4.62 10.02
N ARG A 5 23.65 -5.00 9.68
CA ARG A 5 22.64 -3.99 9.31
C ARG A 5 22.29 -3.29 10.61
N SER A 6 22.98 -2.19 10.91
CA SER A 6 22.50 -1.23 11.89
C SER A 6 21.11 -0.80 11.42
N PHE A 7 20.09 -1.21 12.15
CA PHE A 7 18.73 -0.74 11.90
C PHE A 7 18.68 0.68 12.46
N ASP A 8 18.84 1.66 11.58
CA ASP A 8 18.77 3.09 11.93
C ASP A 8 17.34 3.41 12.38
N TRP A 9 17.17 3.59 13.69
CA TRP A 9 15.91 4.00 14.29
C TRP A 9 15.57 5.47 13.97
N ASP A 10 16.56 6.24 13.53
CA ASP A 10 16.44 7.69 13.25
C ASP A 10 15.64 7.99 11.95
N ASN A 11 15.33 6.98 11.14
CA ASN A 11 14.72 7.15 9.81
C ASN A 11 13.29 6.58 9.67
N LEU A 12 12.60 6.30 10.78
CA LEU A 12 11.24 5.74 10.74
C LEU A 12 10.25 6.64 9.98
N ASP A 13 10.45 7.96 10.04
CA ASP A 13 9.63 8.95 9.34
C ASP A 13 9.70 8.83 7.80
N THR A 14 10.79 8.28 7.27
CA THR A 14 10.92 8.05 5.82
C THR A 14 10.14 6.82 5.36
N ILE A 15 9.93 5.85 6.26
CA ILE A 15 9.21 4.62 5.96
C ILE A 15 7.73 4.86 6.28
N ARG A 16 6.97 5.32 5.29
CA ARG A 16 5.50 5.45 5.42
C ARG A 16 4.86 4.07 5.56
N ILE A 17 4.64 3.63 6.80
CA ILE A 17 3.92 2.39 7.13
C ILE A 17 2.42 2.69 7.17
N THR A 18 1.66 2.04 6.30
CA THR A 18 0.19 2.10 6.29
C THR A 18 -0.40 0.80 6.79
N GLY A 19 -1.67 0.81 7.20
CA GLY A 19 -2.38 -0.42 7.60
C GLY A 19 -2.40 -1.48 6.50
N VAL A 20 -2.39 -1.06 5.23
CA VAL A 20 -2.29 -1.96 4.06
C VAL A 20 -0.95 -2.70 4.05
N LYS A 21 0.16 -2.01 4.32
CA LYS A 21 1.48 -2.65 4.40
C LYS A 21 1.54 -3.70 5.51
N ILE A 22 0.93 -3.41 6.67
CA ILE A 22 0.85 -4.36 7.79
C ILE A 22 0.00 -5.59 7.40
N ASN A 23 -1.17 -5.38 6.79
CA ASN A 23 -2.00 -6.48 6.30
C ASN A 23 -1.25 -7.34 5.28
N TYR A 24 -0.50 -6.73 4.37
CA TYR A 24 0.27 -7.48 3.38
C TYR A 24 1.41 -8.27 4.01
N LEU A 25 2.11 -7.69 4.99
CA LEU A 25 3.12 -8.42 5.75
C LEU A 25 2.52 -9.62 6.49
N TYR A 26 1.37 -9.42 7.14
CA TYR A 26 0.66 -10.47 7.87
C TYR A 26 0.29 -11.65 6.96
N VAL A 27 -0.12 -11.37 5.72
CA VAL A 27 -0.44 -12.41 4.74
C VAL A 27 0.81 -13.06 4.15
N CYS A 28 1.78 -12.26 3.65
CA CYS A 28 3.01 -12.73 3.03
C CYS A 28 4.03 -11.60 2.80
N GLU A 29 5.29 -11.82 3.19
CA GLU A 29 6.41 -10.86 2.98
C GLU A 29 6.58 -10.44 1.51
N ARG A 30 6.44 -11.38 0.56
CA ARG A 30 6.56 -11.09 -0.88
C ARG A 30 5.47 -10.15 -1.37
N LYS A 31 4.26 -10.23 -0.81
CA LYS A 31 3.14 -9.34 -1.17
C LYS A 31 3.46 -7.91 -0.79
N LEU A 32 4.00 -7.69 0.40
CA LEU A 32 4.48 -6.38 0.83
C LEU A 32 5.58 -5.87 -0.10
N TRP A 33 6.57 -6.72 -0.44
CA TRP A 33 7.67 -6.33 -1.32
C TRP A 33 7.21 -5.89 -2.71
N LEU A 34 6.25 -6.60 -3.32
CA LEU A 34 5.67 -6.24 -4.61
C LEU A 34 4.93 -4.90 -4.53
N PHE A 35 4.11 -4.71 -3.49
CA PHE A 35 3.37 -3.48 -3.26
C PHE A 35 4.28 -2.27 -3.06
N ASP A 36 5.33 -2.42 -2.25
CA ASP A 36 6.29 -1.34 -1.97
C ASP A 36 7.06 -0.90 -3.23
N ARG A 37 7.21 -1.79 -4.21
CA ARG A 37 7.79 -1.49 -5.54
C ARG A 37 6.77 -1.03 -6.59
N GLY A 38 5.53 -0.78 -6.19
CA GLY A 38 4.47 -0.32 -7.10
C GLY A 38 3.94 -1.38 -8.05
N ILE A 39 4.20 -2.67 -7.79
CA ILE A 39 3.67 -3.78 -8.59
C ILE A 39 2.30 -4.17 -8.04
N SER A 40 1.25 -3.62 -8.65
CA SER A 40 -0.14 -3.93 -8.30
C SER A 40 -0.59 -5.27 -8.86
N LEU A 41 -1.37 -6.04 -8.10
CA LEU A 41 -1.75 -7.42 -8.43
C LEU A 41 -3.00 -7.53 -9.32
N GLU A 42 -3.92 -6.56 -9.27
CA GLU A 42 -5.27 -6.68 -9.87
C GLU A 42 -5.52 -5.61 -10.94
N LYS A 43 -4.62 -5.49 -11.93
CA LYS A 43 -4.74 -4.44 -12.97
C LYS A 43 -5.91 -4.67 -13.94
N GLU A 44 -6.24 -5.93 -14.21
CA GLU A 44 -7.20 -6.33 -15.25
C GLU A 44 -8.56 -6.75 -14.66
N SER A 45 -8.77 -6.55 -13.36
CA SER A 45 -9.99 -6.97 -12.69
C SER A 45 -11.11 -5.94 -12.86
N ASP A 46 -12.14 -6.27 -13.64
CA ASP A 46 -13.32 -5.41 -13.86
C ASP A 46 -14.02 -5.02 -12.56
N LYS A 47 -14.04 -5.92 -11.57
CA LYS A 47 -14.63 -5.65 -10.25
C LYS A 47 -13.87 -4.56 -9.50
N VAL A 48 -12.54 -4.57 -9.59
CA VAL A 48 -11.68 -3.55 -8.97
C VAL A 48 -11.87 -2.21 -9.68
N LEU A 49 -11.93 -2.22 -11.01
CA LEU A 49 -12.22 -1.02 -11.81
C LEU A 49 -13.59 -0.42 -11.45
N LEU A 50 -14.63 -1.25 -11.37
CA LEU A 50 -15.97 -0.82 -10.99
C LEU A 50 -15.98 -0.17 -9.59
N GLY A 51 -15.30 -0.77 -8.62
CA GLY A 51 -15.18 -0.20 -7.28
C GLY A 51 -14.48 1.16 -7.26
N LYS A 52 -13.45 1.34 -8.09
CA LYS A 52 -12.76 2.63 -8.26
C LYS A 52 -13.69 3.70 -8.82
N ILE A 53 -14.40 3.39 -9.92
CA ILE A 53 -15.37 4.31 -10.53
C ILE A 53 -16.46 4.67 -9.51
N LEU A 54 -17.02 3.67 -8.82
CA LEU A 54 -18.04 3.91 -7.81
C LEU A 54 -17.53 4.87 -6.72
N GLY A 55 -16.33 4.64 -6.19
CA GLY A 55 -15.71 5.53 -5.20
C GLY A 55 -15.48 6.96 -5.71
N GLU A 56 -15.16 7.13 -6.99
CA GLU A 56 -14.96 8.44 -7.60
C GLU A 56 -16.26 9.27 -7.70
N TYR A 57 -17.41 8.62 -7.93
CA TYR A 57 -18.70 9.28 -8.19
C TYR A 57 -19.72 9.20 -7.04
N ALA A 58 -19.55 8.30 -6.07
CA ALA A 58 -20.57 8.06 -5.03
C ALA A 58 -20.80 9.28 -4.11
N TYR A 59 -19.77 10.10 -3.86
CA TYR A 59 -19.84 11.22 -2.91
C TYR A 59 -19.27 12.52 -3.49
N PRO A 60 -19.98 13.18 -4.44
CA PRO A 60 -19.45 14.34 -5.16
C PRO A 60 -19.31 15.60 -4.31
N ARG A 61 -19.99 15.66 -3.16
CA ARG A 61 -19.96 16.80 -2.23
C ARG A 61 -18.93 16.66 -1.12
N GLU A 62 -18.36 15.46 -0.96
CA GLU A 62 -17.38 15.17 0.09
C GLU A 62 -15.96 15.40 -0.43
N LYS A 63 -15.06 15.83 0.46
CA LYS A 63 -13.64 15.87 0.12
C LYS A 63 -13.13 14.44 -0.04
N LYS A 64 -12.62 14.11 -1.23
CA LYS A 64 -12.00 12.82 -1.50
C LYS A 64 -10.84 12.60 -0.52
N LYS A 65 -11.00 11.60 0.35
CA LYS A 65 -9.90 11.03 1.13
C LYS A 65 -9.39 9.82 0.36
N GLU A 66 -8.45 10.04 -0.54
CA GLU A 66 -7.75 8.91 -1.14
C GLU A 66 -6.81 8.34 -0.07
N ILE A 67 -7.20 7.18 0.45
CA ILE A 67 -6.39 6.42 1.42
C ILE A 67 -5.48 5.53 0.57
N LEU A 68 -4.27 6.03 0.26
CA LEU A 68 -3.21 5.28 -0.41
C LEU A 68 -2.03 5.09 0.55
#